data_AF-A0A7C1J5R1-F1
#
_entry.id   AF-A0A7C1J5R1-F1
#
_cell.length_a   1.000
_cell.length_b   1.000
_cell.length_c   1.000
_cell.angle_alpha   90.00
_cell.angle_beta   90.00
_cell.angle_gamma   90.00
#
_symmetry.space_group_name_H-M   'P 1'
#
loop_
_entity.id
_entity.type
_entity.pdbx_description
1 polymer ?
#
loop_
_entity_poly.entity_id
_entity_poly.type
_entity_poly.pdbx_seq_one_letter_code
_entity_poly.pdbx_strand_id
1 'polypeptide(L)'
;MFIDRKKELSFLVEKYKNPRPQFIVLWGKRRVGKTELVKHFIKNKPHIYFLSESTHEKEQLKRFSILVGEFFKEPLLLTRGVRHMGRGL
;
A
#
# COMPACT_ATOMS: atom_id res chain seq x y z
N MET A 1 -2.51 -22.96 -1.66
CA MET A 1 -3.95 -22.98 -1.30
C MET A 1 -4.15 -21.98 -0.15
N PHE A 2 -5.01 -20.97 -0.30
CA PHE A 2 -5.33 -20.01 0.76
C PHE A 2 -6.61 -20.49 1.46
N ILE A 3 -6.50 -20.90 2.72
CA ILE A 3 -7.55 -21.56 3.49
C ILE A 3 -8.01 -20.60 4.57
N ASP A 4 -9.33 -20.53 4.81
CA ASP A 4 -9.96 -19.59 5.73
C ASP A 4 -9.81 -18.11 5.27
N ARG A 5 -10.32 -17.14 6.03
CA ARG A 5 -10.26 -15.67 5.74
C ARG A 5 -11.19 -15.14 4.64
N LYS A 6 -12.24 -15.89 4.27
CA LYS A 6 -13.23 -15.44 3.28
C LYS A 6 -13.88 -14.11 3.66
N LYS A 7 -14.20 -13.92 4.95
CA LYS A 7 -14.86 -12.69 5.44
C LYS A 7 -13.96 -11.47 5.28
N GLU A 8 -12.70 -11.57 5.71
CA GLU A 8 -11.73 -10.48 5.62
C GLU A 8 -11.36 -10.15 4.17
N LEU A 9 -11.23 -11.17 3.31
CA LEU A 9 -10.99 -10.95 1.88
C LEU A 9 -12.20 -10.27 1.22
N SER A 10 -13.43 -10.71 1.53
CA SER A 10 -14.65 -10.06 1.04
C SER A 10 -14.75 -8.61 1.50
N PHE A 11 -14.42 -8.31 2.76
CA PHE A 11 -14.36 -6.95 3.28
C PHE A 11 -13.41 -6.06 2.46
N LEU A 12 -12.18 -6.54 2.20
CA LEU A 12 -11.20 -5.79 1.40
C LEU A 12 -11.67 -5.58 -0.05
N VAL A 13 -12.29 -6.59 -0.65
CA VAL A 13 -12.84 -6.51 -2.02
C VAL A 13 -14.00 -5.52 -2.10
N GLU A 14 -14.92 -5.55 -1.13
CA GLU A 14 -16.02 -4.58 -1.05
C GLU A 14 -15.47 -3.15 -0.92
N LYS A 15 -14.47 -2.95 -0.05
CA LYS A 15 -13.85 -1.64 0.14
C LYS A 15 -13.13 -1.14 -1.11
N TYR A 16 -12.45 -2.03 -1.84
CA TYR A 16 -11.78 -1.71 -3.10
C TYR A 16 -12.75 -1.27 -4.21
N LYS A 17 -13.97 -1.80 -4.25
CA LYS A 17 -14.99 -1.44 -5.25
C LYS A 17 -15.62 -0.07 -4.99
N ASN A 18 -15.51 0.44 -3.76
CA ASN A 18 -16.07 1.73 -3.41
C ASN A 18 -15.14 2.86 -3.92
N PRO A 19 -15.65 3.85 -4.67
CA PRO A 19 -14.83 4.91 -5.26
C PRO A 19 -14.28 5.92 -4.24
N ARG A 20 -14.76 5.91 -2.99
CA ARG A 20 -14.28 6.83 -1.95
C ARG A 20 -12.92 6.37 -1.39
N PRO A 21 -11.95 7.29 -1.21
CA PRO A 21 -10.68 7.00 -0.54
C PRO A 21 -10.90 6.43 0.86
N GLN A 22 -10.12 5.42 1.23
CA GLN A 22 -10.23 4.72 2.50
C GLN A 22 -8.86 4.41 3.07
N PHE A 23 -8.74 4.48 4.40
CA PHE A 23 -7.57 4.07 5.15
C PHE A 23 -7.92 2.87 6.04
N ILE A 24 -7.29 1.72 5.76
CA ILE A 24 -7.60 0.45 6.43
C ILE A 24 -6.37 -0.04 7.18
N VAL A 25 -6.52 -0.24 8.50
CA VAL A 25 -5.47 -0.77 9.36
C VAL A 25 -5.74 -2.23 9.67
N LEU A 26 -4.87 -3.14 9.22
CA LEU A 26 -4.94 -4.57 9.53
C LEU A 26 -4.00 -4.91 10.70
N TRP A 27 -4.56 -5.34 11.83
CA TRP A 27 -3.81 -5.60 13.06
C TRP A 27 -4.01 -7.02 13.62
N GLY A 28 -3.35 -7.35 14.73
CA GLY A 28 -3.49 -8.61 15.47
C GLY A 28 -2.16 -9.36 15.68
N LYS A 29 -2.20 -10.57 16.25
CA LYS A 29 -1.00 -11.36 16.61
C LYS A 29 -0.02 -11.57 15.44
N ARG A 30 1.28 -11.73 15.76
CA ARG A 30 2.32 -12.11 14.78
C ARG A 30 1.98 -13.45 14.14
N ARG A 31 2.30 -13.62 12.85
CA ARG A 31 2.15 -14.87 12.06
C ARG A 31 0.73 -15.41 11.87
N VAL A 32 -0.32 -14.63 12.14
CA VAL A 32 -1.72 -15.03 11.85
C VAL A 32 -2.11 -14.99 10.36
N GLY A 33 -1.18 -14.67 9.46
CA GLY A 33 -1.43 -14.62 8.01
C GLY A 33 -1.93 -13.28 7.48
N LYS A 34 -1.62 -12.14 8.12
CA LYS A 34 -1.96 -10.81 7.58
C LYS A 34 -1.26 -10.51 6.26
N THR A 35 0.05 -10.75 6.18
CA THR A 35 0.83 -10.61 4.95
C THR A 35 0.25 -11.52 3.85
N GLU A 36 -0.02 -12.76 4.24
CA GLU A 36 -0.96 -13.73 3.66
C GLU A 36 -2.07 -13.13 2.80
N LEU A 37 -2.98 -12.52 3.57
CA LEU A 37 -4.22 -11.91 3.12
C LEU A 37 -3.97 -10.73 2.18
N VAL A 38 -3.04 -9.83 2.52
CA VAL A 38 -2.75 -8.64 1.70
C VAL A 38 -2.20 -9.05 0.34
N LYS A 39 -1.21 -9.95 0.28
CA LYS A 39 -0.64 -10.44 -0.98
C LYS A 39 -1.68 -11.14 -1.85
N HIS A 40 -2.57 -11.92 -1.23
CA HIS A 40 -3.67 -12.55 -1.95
C HIS A 40 -4.68 -11.52 -2.48
N PHE A 41 -5.05 -10.54 -1.65
CA PHE A 41 -5.97 -9.47 -2.01
C PHE A 41 -5.47 -8.59 -3.15
N ILE A 42 -4.20 -8.16 -3.13
CA ILE A 42 -3.64 -7.27 -4.15
C ILE A 42 -3.30 -7.99 -5.46
N LYS A 43 -3.33 -9.33 -5.49
CA LYS A 43 -3.06 -10.12 -6.69
C LYS A 43 -3.99 -9.67 -7.83
N ASN A 44 -3.40 -9.44 -9.00
CA ASN A 44 -4.08 -8.97 -10.23
C ASN A 44 -4.77 -7.61 -10.11
N LYS A 45 -4.34 -6.75 -9.19
CA LYS A 45 -4.80 -5.35 -9.07
C LYS A 45 -3.61 -4.42 -9.27
N PRO A 46 -3.78 -3.23 -9.85
CA PRO A 46 -2.78 -2.19 -9.78
C PRO A 46 -2.55 -1.82 -8.30
N HIS A 47 -1.32 -1.97 -7.80
CA HIS A 47 -0.99 -1.70 -6.41
C HIS A 47 0.48 -1.28 -6.26
N ILE A 48 0.75 -0.54 -5.17
CA ILE A 48 2.09 -0.32 -4.64
C ILE A 48 2.21 -1.18 -3.38
N TYR A 49 3.18 -2.07 -3.33
CA TYR A 49 3.50 -2.84 -2.12
C TYR A 49 4.80 -2.31 -1.51
N PHE A 50 4.68 -1.64 -0.36
CA PHE A 50 5.82 -1.06 0.36
C PHE A 50 6.02 -1.78 1.69
N LEU A 51 7.17 -2.42 1.85
CA LEU A 51 7.59 -3.00 3.12
C LEU A 51 8.47 -2.00 3.86
N SER A 52 7.96 -1.45 4.95
CA SER A 52 8.77 -0.58 5.81
C SER A 52 9.84 -1.40 6.52
N GLU A 53 11.07 -0.89 6.53
CA GLU A 53 12.22 -1.47 7.22
C GLU A 53 12.63 -0.56 8.37
N SER A 54 13.35 -1.10 9.35
CA SER A 54 13.90 -0.34 10.47
C SER A 54 15.12 0.49 10.03
N THR A 55 14.93 1.43 9.10
CA THR A 55 15.94 2.37 8.63
C THR A 55 15.51 3.81 8.92
N HIS A 56 16.37 4.79 8.63
CA HIS A 56 16.01 6.20 8.79
C HIS A 56 14.79 6.58 7.95
N GLU A 57 13.89 7.38 8.55
CA GLU A 57 12.64 7.85 7.94
C GLU A 57 12.85 8.52 6.58
N LYS A 58 13.91 9.33 6.44
CA LYS A 58 14.24 10.00 5.17
C LYS A 58 14.47 9.01 4.04
N GLU A 59 15.11 7.87 4.33
CA GLU A 59 15.38 6.83 3.35
C GLU A 59 14.11 6.04 3.00
N GLN A 60 13.27 5.75 4.01
CA GLN A 60 11.94 5.13 3.81
C GLN A 60 11.07 6.00 2.89
N LEU A 61 10.99 7.30 3.15
CA LEU A 61 10.22 8.24 2.34
C LEU A 61 10.76 8.37 0.91
N LYS A 62 12.09 8.34 0.73
CA LYS A 62 12.71 8.37 -0.60
C LYS A 62 12.34 7.12 -1.40
N ARG A 63 12.49 5.92 -0.81
CA ARG A 63 12.11 4.65 -1.45
C ARG A 63 10.62 4.60 -1.80
N PHE A 64 9.76 5.02 -0.88
CA PHE A 64 8.33 5.12 -1.13
C PHE A 64 8.01 6.08 -2.28
N SER A 65 8.64 7.26 -2.31
CA SER A 65 8.45 8.26 -3.39
C SER A 65 8.81 7.70 -4.77
N ILE A 66 9.89 6.93 -4.87
CA ILE A 66 10.32 6.29 -6.12
C ILE A 66 9.24 5.30 -6.59
N LEU A 67 8.78 4.40 -5.71
CA LEU A 67 7.74 3.42 -6.05
C LEU A 67 6.43 4.08 -6.52
N VAL A 68 6.04 5.19 -5.90
CA VAL A 68 4.86 5.97 -6.32
C VAL A 68 5.08 6.59 -7.70
N GLY A 69 6.24 7.22 -7.93
CA GLY A 69 6.56 7.82 -9.23
C GLY A 69 6.58 6.81 -10.37
N GLU A 70 7.17 5.64 -10.14
CA GLU A 70 7.19 4.53 -11.11
C GLU A 70 5.78 4.02 -11.41
N PHE A 71 4.95 3.82 -10.38
CA PHE A 71 3.60 3.28 -10.54
C PHE A 71 2.69 4.19 -11.36
N PHE A 72 2.74 5.51 -11.12
CA PHE A 72 1.92 6.48 -11.85
C PHE A 72 2.53 6.93 -13.18
N LYS A 73 3.77 6.50 -13.50
CA LYS A 73 4.55 6.97 -14.66
C LYS A 73 4.63 8.51 -14.72
N GLU A 74 4.74 9.14 -13.55
CA GLU A 74 4.72 10.58 -13.36
C GLU A 74 6.16 11.09 -13.13
N PRO A 75 6.81 11.68 -14.13
CA PRO A 75 8.23 12.07 -14.03
C PRO A 75 8.48 13.11 -12.94
N LEU A 76 7.48 13.94 -12.63
CA LEU A 76 7.58 14.97 -11.61
C LEU A 76 7.76 14.39 -10.19
N LEU A 77 7.25 13.19 -9.94
CA LEU A 77 7.42 12.49 -8.66
C LEU A 77 8.83 11.90 -8.50
N LEU A 78 9.45 11.49 -9.61
CA LEU A 78 10.82 10.99 -9.65
C LEU A 78 11.85 12.10 -9.38
N THR A 79 11.60 13.32 -9.85
CA THR A 79 12.55 14.44 -9.73
C THR A 79 12.38 15.27 -8.46
N ARG A 80 11.16 15.41 -7.92
CA ARG A 80 10.89 16.30 -6.76
C ARG A 80 10.58 15.59 -5.44
N GLY A 81 10.25 14.30 -5.48
CA GLY A 81 9.84 13.53 -4.30
C GLY A 81 8.55 14.05 -3.63
N VAL A 82 7.98 13.26 -2.71
CA VAL A 82 6.70 13.59 -2.04
C VAL A 82 6.78 14.83 -1.13
N ARG A 83 7.99 15.36 -0.86
CA ARG A 83 8.26 16.48 0.06
C ARG A 83 7.61 17.81 -0.35
N HIS A 84 7.17 17.96 -1.60
CA HIS A 84 6.56 19.19 -2.11
C HIS A 84 5.04 19.13 -2.33
N MET A 85 4.38 18.00 -2.08
CA MET A 85 2.91 17.89 -2.23
C MET A 85 2.12 18.64 -1.14
N GLY A 86 2.75 19.07 -0.05
CA GLY A 86 2.08 19.76 1.07
C GLY A 86 1.96 21.28 0.95
N ARG A 87 2.34 21.90 -0.19
CA ARG A 87 2.26 23.36 -0.38
C ARG A 87 1.14 23.82 -1.32
N GLY A 88 0.22 22.93 -1.66
CA GLY A 88 -0.90 23.22 -2.58
C GLY A 88 -2.28 22.88 -2.03
N LEU A 89 -2.38 22.62 -0.71
CA LEU A 89 -3.64 22.58 0.03
C LEU A 89 -3.72 23.82 0.93
#